data_AF-A0A426XRY9-F1
#
_entry.id   AF-A0A426XRY9-F1
#
_cell.length_a   1.000
_cell.length_b   1.000
_cell.length_c   1.000
_cell.angle_alpha   90.00
_cell.angle_beta   90.00
_cell.angle_gamma   90.00
#
_symmetry.space_group_name_H-M   'P 1'
#
loop_
_entity.id
_entity.type
_entity.pdbx_description
1 polymer ?
#
loop_
_entity_poly.entity_id
_entity_poly.type
_entity_poly.pdbx_seq_one_letter_code
_entity_poly.pdbx_strand_id
1 'polypeptide(L)'
;METSTVGETDSFYDFEGLPIINKLDYQLSSGILCLPNAQENFPSPEELANVDVNYLASCCKLGYRSQWIVSLAQDIVEHKIQFSKLEEICNGSTLYSYDELDKELSGIHGFGPFTRAYILMCMGFYHKIPTDSETIRHLKQFHSIKNCTVRTSRKNLEKIYGKYAPFQFLAYWFEMWTCYEEIFGKMTQMPPSNYQLITGTNMKVSEIKK
;
A
#
# COMPACT_ATOMS: atom_id res chain seq x y z
N MET A 1 -44.82 -16.40 -33.38
CA MET A 1 -44.43 -14.99 -33.46
C MET A 1 -43.88 -14.60 -32.11
N GLU A 2 -42.55 -14.54 -32.09
CA GLU A 2 -41.63 -13.84 -31.19
C GLU A 2 -41.96 -13.75 -29.69
N THR A 3 -41.31 -14.66 -28.96
CA THR A 3 -40.82 -14.48 -27.59
C THR A 3 -39.71 -13.43 -27.59
N SER A 4 -39.93 -12.28 -26.97
CA SER A 4 -38.86 -11.31 -26.69
C SER A 4 -38.18 -11.67 -25.38
N THR A 5 -37.02 -12.31 -25.47
CA THR A 5 -36.03 -12.38 -24.39
C THR A 5 -35.22 -11.09 -24.42
N VAL A 6 -35.49 -10.18 -23.48
CA VAL A 6 -34.60 -9.06 -23.21
C VAL A 6 -33.35 -9.67 -22.55
N GLY A 7 -32.25 -9.71 -23.31
CA GLY A 7 -30.94 -10.05 -22.78
C GLY A 7 -30.53 -8.99 -21.77
N GLU A 8 -30.32 -9.43 -20.53
CA GLU A 8 -29.53 -8.69 -19.54
C GLU A 8 -28.14 -8.46 -20.15
N THR A 9 -27.86 -7.20 -20.47
CA THR A 9 -26.53 -6.76 -20.85
C THR A 9 -25.65 -6.81 -19.61
N ASP A 10 -24.70 -7.73 -19.58
CA ASP A 10 -23.55 -7.71 -18.69
C ASP A 10 -22.95 -6.30 -18.66
N SER A 11 -23.04 -5.64 -17.50
CA SER A 11 -22.41 -4.35 -17.28
C SER A 11 -20.90 -4.56 -17.30
N PHE A 12 -20.30 -4.29 -18.45
CA PHE A 12 -18.86 -4.25 -18.67
C PHE A 12 -18.28 -3.07 -17.86
N TYR A 13 -18.00 -3.31 -16.58
CA TYR A 13 -17.24 -2.36 -15.78
C TYR A 13 -15.84 -2.24 -16.39
N ASP A 14 -15.46 -1.03 -16.80
CA ASP A 14 -14.12 -0.75 -17.29
C ASP A 14 -13.13 -0.74 -16.10
N PHE A 15 -12.52 -1.89 -15.84
CA PHE A 15 -11.55 -2.10 -14.75
C PHE A 15 -10.18 -1.48 -15.03
N GLU A 16 -9.98 -0.77 -16.14
CA GLU A 16 -8.68 -0.19 -16.51
C GLU A 16 -8.12 0.71 -15.40
N GLY A 17 -8.98 1.45 -14.68
CA GLY A 17 -8.59 2.47 -13.68
C GLY A 17 -8.66 2.10 -12.19
N LEU A 18 -9.08 0.89 -11.80
CA LEU A 18 -9.14 0.54 -10.37
C LEU A 18 -7.75 0.36 -9.75
N PRO A 19 -7.56 0.69 -8.45
CA PRO A 19 -6.38 0.29 -7.71
C PRO A 19 -6.16 -1.23 -7.80
N ILE A 20 -4.90 -1.66 -7.90
CA ILE A 20 -4.53 -3.08 -8.03
C ILE A 20 -5.16 -3.94 -6.93
N ILE A 21 -5.28 -3.41 -5.72
CA ILE A 21 -5.89 -4.10 -4.58
C ILE A 21 -7.38 -4.39 -4.81
N ASN A 22 -8.11 -3.47 -5.45
CA ASN A 22 -9.52 -3.66 -5.78
C ASN A 22 -9.69 -4.63 -6.96
N LYS A 23 -8.72 -4.67 -7.88
CA LYS A 23 -8.72 -5.69 -8.96
C LYS A 23 -8.47 -7.08 -8.39
N LEU A 24 -7.55 -7.21 -7.43
CA LEU A 24 -7.28 -8.47 -6.75
C LEU A 24 -8.53 -8.98 -6.03
N ASP A 25 -9.14 -8.12 -5.23
CA ASP A 25 -10.38 -8.41 -4.49
C ASP A 25 -11.53 -8.80 -5.43
N TYR A 26 -11.81 -7.98 -6.45
CA TYR A 26 -12.88 -8.25 -7.42
C TYR A 26 -12.65 -9.51 -8.25
N GLN A 27 -11.45 -9.73 -8.78
CA GLN A 27 -11.19 -10.88 -9.66
C GLN A 27 -11.25 -12.21 -8.91
N LEU A 28 -10.87 -12.22 -7.64
CA LEU A 28 -10.92 -13.43 -6.80
C LEU A 28 -12.29 -13.66 -6.17
N SER A 29 -13.05 -12.60 -5.88
CA SER A 29 -14.42 -12.70 -5.32
C SER A 29 -15.50 -12.89 -6.39
N SER A 30 -15.34 -12.29 -7.57
CA SER A 30 -16.42 -12.13 -8.57
C SER A 30 -16.19 -12.90 -9.89
N GLY A 31 -15.08 -13.62 -10.06
CA GLY A 31 -14.72 -14.28 -11.32
C GLY A 31 -14.10 -15.68 -11.21
N ILE A 32 -14.72 -16.66 -11.89
CA ILE A 32 -14.26 -18.00 -12.36
C ILE A 32 -13.70 -18.99 -11.32
N LEU A 33 -12.99 -18.57 -10.28
CA LEU A 33 -12.44 -19.51 -9.30
C LEU A 33 -13.44 -20.00 -8.27
N CYS A 34 -14.61 -19.34 -8.13
CA CYS A 34 -15.69 -19.69 -7.18
C CYS A 34 -15.12 -20.37 -5.93
N LEU A 35 -14.16 -19.71 -5.28
CA LEU A 35 -13.52 -20.26 -4.10
C LEU A 35 -14.66 -20.53 -3.11
N PRO A 36 -14.84 -21.78 -2.64
CA PRO A 36 -16.00 -22.12 -1.84
C PRO A 36 -15.95 -21.28 -0.58
N ASN A 37 -16.88 -20.33 -0.46
CA ASN A 37 -16.99 -19.29 0.57
C ASN A 37 -16.24 -17.95 0.34
N ALA A 38 -15.99 -17.54 -0.91
CA ALA A 38 -15.58 -16.16 -1.21
C ALA A 38 -16.68 -15.16 -0.79
N GLN A 39 -16.65 -14.77 0.48
CA GLN A 39 -17.31 -13.58 0.97
C GLN A 39 -16.58 -12.38 0.34
N GLU A 40 -17.25 -11.25 0.08
CA GLU A 40 -16.69 -10.00 -0.48
C GLU A 40 -15.60 -9.39 0.43
N ASN A 41 -14.50 -10.12 0.63
CA ASN A 41 -13.42 -9.87 1.56
C ASN A 41 -12.09 -10.09 0.83
N PHE A 42 -11.07 -9.39 1.31
CA PHE A 42 -9.71 -9.60 0.82
C PHE A 42 -9.29 -11.08 0.94
N PRO A 43 -8.63 -11.66 -0.07
CA PRO A 43 -8.36 -13.09 -0.13
C PRO A 43 -7.44 -13.56 1.00
N SER A 44 -7.73 -14.76 1.51
CA SER A 44 -6.93 -15.40 2.56
C SER A 44 -5.60 -15.96 2.01
N PRO A 45 -4.60 -16.23 2.88
CA PRO A 45 -3.39 -16.94 2.46
C PRO A 45 -3.68 -18.30 1.82
N GLU A 46 -4.64 -19.07 2.32
CA GLU A 46 -5.03 -20.37 1.77
C GLU A 46 -5.60 -20.25 0.35
N GLU A 47 -6.37 -19.20 0.11
CA GLU A 47 -6.90 -18.88 -1.21
C GLU A 47 -5.76 -18.51 -2.17
N LEU A 48 -4.88 -17.59 -1.76
CA LEU A 48 -3.77 -17.11 -2.59
C LEU A 48 -2.68 -18.16 -2.86
N ALA A 49 -2.43 -19.08 -1.93
CA ALA A 49 -1.36 -20.08 -2.04
C ALA A 49 -1.53 -21.02 -3.24
N ASN A 50 -2.77 -21.17 -3.72
CA ASN A 50 -3.15 -22.06 -4.82
C ASN A 50 -3.45 -21.32 -6.14
N VAL A 51 -3.37 -19.98 -6.16
CA VAL A 51 -3.65 -19.21 -7.37
C VAL A 51 -2.48 -19.30 -8.37
N ASP A 52 -2.81 -19.43 -9.66
CA ASP A 52 -1.82 -19.33 -10.73
C ASP A 52 -1.15 -17.94 -10.74
N VAL A 53 0.17 -17.93 -10.63
CA VAL A 53 1.00 -16.72 -10.69
C VAL A 53 0.76 -15.93 -11.98
N ASN A 54 0.55 -16.61 -13.11
CA ASN A 54 0.30 -15.94 -14.40
C ASN A 54 -1.07 -15.26 -14.43
N TYR A 55 -2.05 -15.86 -13.77
CA TYR A 55 -3.38 -15.27 -13.61
C TYR A 55 -3.27 -13.98 -12.79
N LEU A 56 -2.62 -13.99 -11.63
CA LEU A 56 -2.37 -12.77 -10.84
C LEU A 56 -1.58 -11.72 -11.62
N ALA A 57 -0.56 -12.14 -12.38
CA ALA A 57 0.29 -11.22 -13.12
C ALA A 57 -0.47 -10.46 -14.19
N SER A 58 -1.36 -11.13 -14.91
CA SER A 58 -2.10 -10.58 -16.04
C SER A 58 -3.45 -9.99 -15.63
N CYS A 59 -4.32 -10.78 -14.99
CA CYS A 59 -5.69 -10.38 -14.64
C CYS A 59 -5.71 -9.34 -13.51
N CYS A 60 -4.84 -9.49 -12.51
CA CYS A 60 -4.74 -8.53 -11.40
C CYS A 60 -3.70 -7.42 -11.65
N LYS A 61 -3.01 -7.43 -12.81
CA LYS A 61 -1.94 -6.48 -13.19
C LYS A 61 -0.81 -6.39 -12.15
N LEU A 62 -0.51 -7.47 -11.43
CA LEU A 62 0.53 -7.51 -10.39
C LEU A 62 1.95 -7.70 -10.96
N GLY A 63 2.06 -8.14 -12.22
CA GLY A 63 3.34 -8.39 -12.89
C GLY A 63 4.24 -9.33 -12.10
N TYR A 64 5.52 -8.99 -11.97
CA TYR A 64 6.51 -9.83 -11.27
C TYR A 64 6.21 -10.03 -9.77
N ARG A 65 5.39 -9.18 -9.14
CA ARG A 65 5.06 -9.29 -7.72
C ARG A 65 4.11 -10.45 -7.42
N SER A 66 3.41 -10.95 -8.43
CA SER A 66 2.51 -12.10 -8.32
C SER A 66 3.21 -13.30 -7.72
N GLN A 67 4.44 -13.57 -8.16
CA GLN A 67 5.25 -14.66 -7.60
C GLN A 67 5.54 -14.45 -6.11
N TRP A 68 5.82 -13.21 -5.70
CA TRP A 68 6.13 -12.90 -4.31
C TRP A 68 4.90 -13.05 -3.42
N ILE A 69 3.72 -12.66 -3.91
CA ILE A 69 2.46 -12.80 -3.18
C ILE A 69 2.09 -14.26 -2.99
N VAL A 70 2.16 -15.07 -4.06
CA VAL A 70 1.85 -16.52 -3.97
C VAL A 70 2.85 -17.23 -3.06
N SER A 71 4.15 -16.95 -3.20
CA SER A 71 5.16 -17.55 -2.32
C SER A 71 5.00 -17.13 -0.86
N LEU A 72 4.65 -15.86 -0.59
CA LEU A 72 4.35 -15.41 0.77
C LEU A 72 3.13 -16.16 1.35
N ALA A 73 2.07 -16.31 0.57
CA ALA A 73 0.88 -17.05 0.98
C ALA A 73 1.20 -18.52 1.28
N GLN A 74 2.00 -19.18 0.44
CA GLN A 74 2.48 -20.54 0.67
C GLN A 74 3.32 -20.65 1.96
N ASP A 75 4.24 -19.72 2.19
CA ASP A 75 5.07 -19.72 3.40
C ASP A 75 4.24 -19.53 4.69
N ILE A 76 3.11 -18.82 4.60
CA ILE A 76 2.14 -18.69 5.70
C ILE A 76 1.40 -20.01 5.94
N VAL A 77 0.84 -20.61 4.88
CA VAL A 77 0.07 -21.87 4.95
C VAL A 77 0.94 -23.02 5.45
N GLU A 78 2.22 -23.05 5.05
CA GLU A 78 3.21 -24.04 5.49
C GLU A 78 3.81 -23.73 6.87
N HIS A 79 3.32 -22.70 7.57
CA HIS A 79 3.77 -22.25 8.89
C HIS A 79 5.26 -21.91 8.97
N LYS A 80 5.89 -21.53 7.85
CA LYS A 80 7.27 -21.01 7.82
C LYS A 80 7.35 -19.60 8.38
N ILE A 81 6.26 -18.83 8.28
CA ILE A 81 6.11 -17.52 8.91
C ILE A 81 5.17 -17.67 10.11
N GLN A 82 5.67 -17.39 11.32
CA GLN A 82 4.89 -17.50 12.55
C GLN A 82 4.38 -16.12 12.98
N PHE A 83 3.14 -15.78 12.59
CA PHE A 83 2.53 -14.50 12.98
C PHE A 83 2.35 -14.34 14.48
N SER A 84 2.05 -15.43 15.20
CA SER A 84 1.97 -15.43 16.67
C SER A 84 3.25 -14.92 17.33
N LYS A 85 4.41 -15.28 16.79
CA LYS A 85 5.71 -14.77 17.25
C LYS A 85 5.82 -13.26 17.03
N LEU A 86 5.40 -12.76 15.85
CA LEU A 86 5.41 -11.32 15.56
C LEU A 86 4.45 -10.56 16.49
N GLU A 87 3.26 -11.10 16.76
CA GLU A 87 2.30 -10.52 17.69
C GLU A 87 2.83 -10.49 19.13
N GLU A 88 3.49 -11.57 19.57
CA GLU A 88 4.13 -11.66 20.88
C GLU A 88 5.22 -10.61 21.05
N ILE A 89 6.11 -10.44 20.06
CA ILE A 89 7.14 -9.40 20.08
C ILE A 89 6.50 -8.01 20.11
N CYS A 90 5.40 -7.81 19.38
CA CYS A 90 4.70 -6.53 19.31
C CYS A 90 4.02 -6.15 20.64
N ASN A 91 3.73 -7.12 21.52
CA ASN A 91 3.00 -6.90 22.76
C ASN A 91 3.79 -5.97 23.71
N GLY A 92 3.36 -4.70 23.78
CA GLY A 92 4.01 -3.64 24.55
C GLY A 92 4.72 -2.55 23.74
N SER A 93 4.75 -2.66 22.40
CA SER A 93 5.17 -1.65 21.41
C SER A 93 6.31 -0.71 21.88
N THR A 94 7.47 -1.27 22.20
CA THR A 94 8.68 -0.56 22.61
C THR A 94 9.69 -0.41 21.45
N LEU A 95 10.71 0.44 21.62
CA LEU A 95 11.82 0.49 20.65
C LEU A 95 12.57 -0.85 20.53
N TYR A 96 12.63 -1.63 21.61
CA TYR A 96 13.23 -2.97 21.57
C TYR A 96 12.42 -3.93 20.67
N SER A 97 11.09 -3.96 20.84
CA SER A 97 10.22 -4.77 19.97
C SER A 97 10.30 -4.35 18.51
N TYR A 98 10.57 -3.07 18.23
CA TYR A 98 10.73 -2.60 16.85
C TYR A 98 11.94 -3.25 16.14
N ASP A 99 13.12 -3.24 16.77
CA ASP A 99 14.34 -3.74 16.14
C ASP A 99 14.26 -5.27 15.92
N GLU A 100 13.63 -5.98 16.86
CA GLU A 100 13.37 -7.42 16.74
C GLU A 100 12.37 -7.71 15.61
N LEU A 101 11.27 -6.96 15.50
CA LEU A 101 10.31 -7.09 14.40
C LEU A 101 10.93 -6.73 13.05
N ASP A 102 11.70 -5.65 12.93
CA ASP A 102 12.36 -5.28 11.67
C ASP A 102 13.32 -6.38 11.21
N LYS A 103 14.01 -7.04 12.15
CA LYS A 103 14.88 -8.18 11.87
C LYS A 103 14.10 -9.38 11.37
N GLU A 104 13.03 -9.79 12.05
CA GLU A 104 12.20 -10.93 11.61
C GLU A 104 11.57 -10.66 10.24
N LEU A 105 11.00 -9.46 10.03
CA LEU A 105 10.42 -9.04 8.75
C LEU A 105 11.47 -8.97 7.62
N SER A 106 12.74 -8.71 7.94
CA SER A 106 13.82 -8.67 6.92
C SER A 106 14.15 -10.03 6.32
N GLY A 107 13.75 -11.12 6.97
CA GLY A 107 13.88 -12.48 6.43
C GLY A 107 12.84 -12.83 5.37
N ILE A 108 11.79 -12.03 5.22
CA ILE A 108 10.70 -12.29 4.26
C ILE A 108 11.07 -11.70 2.90
N HIS A 109 10.98 -12.51 1.86
CA HIS A 109 11.30 -12.08 0.50
C HIS A 109 10.37 -10.92 0.05
N GLY A 110 10.94 -9.90 -0.58
CA GLY A 110 10.21 -8.70 -0.98
C GLY A 110 10.04 -7.64 0.13
N PHE A 111 10.38 -7.95 1.39
CA PHE A 111 10.28 -7.01 2.51
C PHE A 111 11.58 -6.20 2.66
N GLY A 112 11.83 -5.35 1.66
CA GLY A 112 12.91 -4.36 1.71
C GLY A 112 12.69 -3.28 2.79
N PRO A 113 13.71 -2.44 3.09
CA PRO A 113 13.63 -1.43 4.16
C PRO A 113 12.42 -0.49 4.06
N PHE A 114 12.00 -0.17 2.84
CA PHE A 114 10.81 0.64 2.59
C PHE A 114 9.51 -0.08 3.01
N THR A 115 9.32 -1.31 2.51
CA THR A 115 8.16 -2.14 2.82
C THR A 115 8.03 -2.39 4.32
N ARG A 116 9.14 -2.73 4.99
CA ARG A 116 9.14 -3.00 6.43
C ARG A 116 8.76 -1.77 7.26
N ALA A 117 9.23 -0.58 6.87
CA ALA A 117 8.84 0.65 7.55
C ALA A 117 7.31 0.89 7.48
N TYR A 118 6.66 0.58 6.35
CA TYR A 118 5.20 0.64 6.24
C TYR A 118 4.49 -0.44 7.07
N ILE A 119 4.99 -1.69 7.06
CA ILE A 119 4.41 -2.77 7.87
C ILE A 119 4.50 -2.42 9.36
N LEU A 120 5.66 -1.96 9.84
CA LEU A 120 5.86 -1.57 11.23
C LEU A 120 4.99 -0.37 11.61
N MET A 121 4.73 0.54 10.68
CA MET A 121 3.75 1.61 10.88
C MET A 121 2.33 1.05 11.09
N CYS A 122 1.90 0.07 10.29
CA CYS A 122 0.62 -0.62 10.50
C CYS A 122 0.58 -1.36 11.86
N MET A 123 1.74 -1.77 12.38
CA MET A 123 1.89 -2.36 13.71
C MET A 123 2.00 -1.31 14.85
N GLY A 124 1.85 -0.02 14.55
CA GLY A 124 1.84 1.06 15.55
C GLY A 124 3.17 1.78 15.78
N PHE A 125 4.22 1.46 15.01
CA PHE A 125 5.53 2.10 15.13
C PHE A 125 5.66 3.29 14.17
N TYR A 126 5.45 4.49 14.69
CA TYR A 126 5.43 5.72 13.89
C TYR A 126 6.75 6.49 13.82
N HIS A 127 7.82 5.96 14.42
CA HIS A 127 9.05 6.73 14.57
C HIS A 127 9.95 6.75 13.32
N LYS A 128 9.69 5.87 12.34
CA LYS A 128 10.38 5.87 11.04
C LYS A 128 9.45 6.29 9.92
N ILE A 129 9.94 7.16 9.05
CA ILE A 129 9.26 7.56 7.81
C ILE A 129 9.79 6.69 6.65
N PRO A 130 8.94 5.84 6.02
CA PRO A 130 9.30 5.15 4.78
C PRO A 130 9.73 6.16 3.72
N THR A 131 10.85 5.93 3.04
CA THR A 131 11.36 6.84 2.01
C THR A 131 11.22 6.24 0.62
N ASP A 132 10.46 6.91 -0.23
CA ASP A 132 10.33 6.67 -1.67
C ASP A 132 10.50 7.96 -2.49
N SER A 133 10.14 7.89 -3.78
CA SER A 133 10.14 9.04 -4.68
C SER A 133 9.21 10.15 -4.22
N GLU A 134 8.03 9.84 -3.65
CA GLU A 134 7.08 10.84 -3.16
C GLU A 134 7.61 11.54 -1.91
N THR A 135 8.24 10.80 -1.01
CA THR A 135 8.92 11.36 0.17
C THR A 135 10.01 12.35 -0.27
N ILE A 136 10.81 11.98 -1.27
CA ILE A 136 11.86 12.87 -1.81
C ILE A 136 11.26 14.07 -2.52
N ARG A 137 10.19 13.89 -3.29
CA ARG A 137 9.48 14.99 -3.98
C ARG A 137 8.95 15.98 -2.96
N HIS A 138 8.29 15.51 -1.91
CA HIS A 138 7.77 16.33 -0.82
C HIS A 138 8.86 17.17 -0.17
N LEU A 139 10.00 16.56 0.18
CA LEU A 139 11.16 17.28 0.73
C LEU A 139 11.73 18.33 -0.24
N LYS A 140 11.75 18.04 -1.55
CA LYS A 140 12.26 18.96 -2.57
C LYS A 140 11.32 20.16 -2.78
N GLN A 141 10.03 19.88 -2.95
CA GLN A 141 9.04 20.88 -3.36
C GLN A 141 8.53 21.68 -2.18
N PHE A 142 8.12 21.01 -1.11
CA PHE A 142 7.50 21.67 0.04
C PHE A 142 8.54 22.26 1.00
N HIS A 143 9.59 21.47 1.32
CA HIS A 143 10.67 21.92 2.20
C HIS A 143 11.84 22.60 1.46
N SER A 144 11.73 22.79 0.14
CA SER A 144 12.74 23.48 -0.69
C SER A 144 14.15 22.87 -0.63
N ILE A 145 14.27 21.57 -0.35
CA ILE A 145 15.56 20.87 -0.22
C ILE A 145 16.05 20.40 -1.59
N LYS A 146 16.73 21.29 -2.33
CA LYS A 146 17.14 21.06 -3.73
C LYS A 146 17.93 19.76 -3.97
N ASN A 147 18.87 19.43 -3.08
CA ASN A 147 19.78 18.28 -3.23
C ASN A 147 19.37 17.06 -2.38
N CYS A 148 18.07 16.75 -2.33
CA CYS A 148 17.58 15.56 -1.64
C CYS A 148 17.71 14.29 -2.49
N THR A 149 18.33 13.26 -1.93
CA THR A 149 18.42 11.89 -2.48
C THR A 149 17.92 10.89 -1.45
N VAL A 150 17.75 9.63 -1.83
CA VAL A 150 17.40 8.54 -0.88
C VAL A 150 18.40 8.47 0.29
N ARG A 151 19.68 8.75 0.03
CA ARG A 151 20.73 8.70 1.06
C ARG A 151 20.68 9.90 2.01
N THR A 152 20.28 11.08 1.52
CA THR A 152 20.24 12.31 2.32
C THR A 152 18.87 12.55 2.97
N SER A 153 17.81 11.91 2.47
CA SER A 153 16.43 12.07 2.97
C SER A 153 16.33 11.79 4.46
N ARG A 154 16.97 10.74 4.98
CA ARG A 154 16.92 10.39 6.40
C ARG A 154 17.33 11.55 7.32
N LYS A 155 18.43 12.24 6.99
CA LYS A 155 18.90 13.39 7.79
C LYS A 155 17.95 14.58 7.68
N ASN A 156 17.37 14.80 6.50
CA ASN A 156 16.40 15.87 6.28
C ASN A 156 15.10 15.60 7.04
N LEU A 157 14.59 14.37 6.98
CA LEU A 157 13.41 13.91 7.70
C LEU A 157 13.61 14.06 9.21
N GLU A 158 14.76 13.65 9.74
CA GLU A 158 15.07 13.83 11.17
C GLU A 158 15.11 15.31 11.55
N LYS A 159 15.72 16.17 10.73
CA LYS A 159 15.77 17.62 10.99
C LYS A 159 14.38 18.26 11.03
N ILE A 160 13.46 17.83 10.17
CA ILE A 160 12.12 18.42 10.05
C ILE A 160 11.16 17.82 11.08
N TYR A 161 11.13 16.49 11.14
CA TYR A 161 10.11 15.73 11.87
C TYR A 161 10.58 15.13 13.19
N GLY A 162 11.89 15.11 13.49
CA GLY A 162 12.43 14.51 14.72
C GLY A 162 11.81 15.09 16.00
N LYS A 163 11.39 16.35 15.97
CA LYS A 163 10.65 17.00 17.08
C LYS A 163 9.30 16.36 17.42
N TYR A 164 8.76 15.52 16.54
CA TYR A 164 7.49 14.81 16.75
C TYR A 164 7.68 13.40 17.32
N ALA A 165 8.89 13.03 17.77
CA ALA A 165 9.14 11.70 18.30
C ALA A 165 8.14 11.30 19.41
N PRO A 166 7.62 10.04 19.40
CA PRO A 166 7.89 8.95 18.45
C PRO A 166 6.90 8.88 17.25
N PHE A 167 6.22 9.98 16.93
CA PHE A 167 5.15 10.07 15.92
C PHE A 167 5.56 10.76 14.61
N GLN A 168 6.84 10.69 14.25
CA GLN A 168 7.38 11.37 13.06
C GLN A 168 6.63 11.03 11.77
N PHE A 169 6.26 9.76 11.58
CA PHE A 169 5.46 9.31 10.44
C PHE A 169 4.10 9.97 10.38
N LEU A 170 3.37 10.05 11.50
CA LEU A 170 2.04 10.65 11.53
C LEU A 170 2.09 12.14 11.18
N ALA A 171 3.09 12.87 11.71
CA ALA A 171 3.30 14.27 11.38
C ALA A 171 3.63 14.47 9.89
N TYR A 172 4.53 13.65 9.35
CA TYR A 172 4.86 13.64 7.92
C TYR A 172 3.63 13.34 7.05
N TRP A 173 2.88 12.29 7.41
CA TRP A 173 1.72 11.84 6.65
C TRP A 173 0.61 12.89 6.65
N PHE A 174 0.36 13.54 7.80
CA PHE A 174 -0.61 14.62 7.92
C PHE A 174 -0.21 15.84 7.07
N GLU A 175 1.06 16.25 7.10
CA GLU A 175 1.54 17.36 6.27
C GLU A 175 1.42 17.03 4.78
N MET A 176 1.87 15.83 4.39
CA MET A 176 1.76 15.36 3.01
C MET A 176 0.30 15.36 2.55
N TRP A 177 -0.62 14.76 3.33
CA TRP A 177 -2.04 14.73 3.02
C TRP A 177 -2.63 16.13 2.86
N THR A 178 -2.32 17.04 3.78
CA THR A 178 -2.77 18.43 3.72
C THR A 178 -2.30 19.12 2.44
N CYS A 179 -1.05 18.92 2.04
CA CYS A 179 -0.53 19.46 0.78
C CYS A 179 -1.27 18.93 -0.45
N TYR A 180 -1.65 17.65 -0.45
CA TYR A 180 -2.47 17.08 -1.51
C TYR A 180 -3.87 17.71 -1.54
N GLU A 181 -4.52 17.89 -0.40
CA GLU A 181 -5.85 18.49 -0.34
C GLU A 181 -5.87 19.99 -0.71
N GLU A 182 -4.79 20.73 -0.44
CA GLU A 182 -4.67 22.13 -0.87
C GLU A 182 -4.64 22.28 -2.40
N ILE A 183 -4.03 21.33 -3.10
CA ILE A 183 -3.89 21.35 -4.57
C ILE A 183 -5.11 20.75 -5.25
N PHE A 184 -5.57 19.58 -4.79
CA PHE A 184 -6.59 18.80 -5.48
C PHE A 184 -7.99 18.94 -4.87
N GLY A 185 -8.12 19.65 -3.74
CA GLY A 185 -9.35 19.70 -2.94
C GLY A 185 -9.47 18.52 -1.97
N LYS A 186 -10.50 18.58 -1.12
CA LYS A 186 -10.74 17.55 -0.10
C LYS A 186 -11.05 16.19 -0.73
N MET A 187 -10.28 15.16 -0.36
CA MET A 187 -10.43 13.83 -0.96
C MET A 187 -11.77 13.20 -0.63
N THR A 188 -12.32 13.48 0.55
CA THR A 188 -13.64 13.00 1.00
C THR A 188 -14.81 13.55 0.18
N GLN A 189 -14.58 14.63 -0.57
CA GLN A 189 -15.59 15.27 -1.41
C GLN A 189 -15.38 14.97 -2.91
N MET A 190 -14.32 14.20 -3.23
CA MET A 190 -13.93 13.94 -4.60
C MET A 190 -14.60 12.66 -5.13
N PRO A 191 -15.16 12.67 -6.36
CA PRO A 191 -15.69 11.45 -6.96
C PRO A 191 -14.56 10.43 -7.23
N PRO A 192 -14.79 9.11 -7.03
CA PRO A 192 -13.76 8.09 -7.21
C PRO A 192 -13.06 8.10 -8.59
N SER A 193 -13.76 8.53 -9.64
CA SER A 193 -13.21 8.68 -11.00
C SER A 193 -12.00 9.61 -11.08
N ASN A 194 -11.85 10.50 -10.10
CA ASN A 194 -10.79 11.51 -10.08
C ASN A 194 -9.60 11.08 -9.22
N TYR A 195 -9.67 9.95 -8.49
CA TYR A 195 -8.58 9.53 -7.61
C TYR A 195 -7.26 9.29 -8.35
N GLN A 196 -7.34 8.78 -9.58
CA GLN A 196 -6.18 8.60 -10.46
C GLN A 196 -5.44 9.91 -10.81
N LEU A 197 -6.08 11.07 -10.63
CA LEU A 197 -5.48 12.38 -10.87
C LEU A 197 -4.61 12.84 -9.69
N ILE A 198 -4.84 12.28 -8.50
CA ILE A 198 -4.15 12.65 -7.26
C ILE A 198 -2.77 11.97 -7.23
N THR A 199 -1.81 12.51 -7.98
CA THR A 199 -0.45 11.96 -8.06
C THR A 199 0.59 13.06 -7.94
N GLY A 200 1.80 12.68 -7.50
CA GLY A 200 2.93 13.61 -7.43
C GLY A 200 3.29 14.24 -8.79
N THR A 201 3.04 13.52 -9.89
CA THR A 201 3.23 14.03 -11.27
C THR A 201 2.29 15.19 -11.60
N ASN A 202 1.06 15.15 -11.09
CA ASN A 202 0.04 16.17 -11.35
C ASN A 202 0.12 17.37 -10.38
N MET A 203 1.04 17.35 -9.41
CA MET A 203 1.23 18.48 -8.49
C MET A 203 1.95 19.64 -9.18
N LYS A 204 1.27 20.77 -9.32
CA LYS A 204 1.85 22.02 -9.82
C LYS A 204 2.33 22.86 -8.63
N VAL A 205 3.65 22.99 -8.50
CA VAL A 205 4.32 23.69 -7.38
C VAL A 205 3.86 25.15 -7.22
N SER A 206 3.40 25.80 -8.29
CA SER A 206 2.87 27.17 -8.26
C SER A 206 1.57 27.35 -7.47
N GLU A 207 0.90 26.25 -7.10
CA GLU A 207 -0.42 26.26 -6.46
C GLU A 207 -0.36 26.11 -4.93
N ILE A 208 0.82 25.82 -4.36
CA ILE A 208 1.01 25.68 -2.91
C ILE A 208 1.12 27.08 -2.28
N LYS A 209 0.10 27.49 -1.54
CA LYS A 209 0.12 28.74 -0.74
C LYS A 209 0.86 28.48 0.57
N LYS A 210 1.92 29.25 0.82
CA LYS A 210 2.62 29.26 2.12
C LYS A 210 1.87 30.10 3.15
#